data_AF-A0A814NA25-F1
#
_entry.id   AF-A0A814NA25-F1
#
_cell.length_a   1.000
_cell.length_b   1.000
_cell.length_c   1.000
_cell.angle_alpha   90.00
_cell.angle_beta   90.00
_cell.angle_gamma   90.00
#
_symmetry.space_group_name_H-M   'P 1'
#
loop_
_entity.id
_entity.type
_entity.pdbx_description
1 polymer ?
#
loop_
_entity_poly.entity_id
_entity_poly.type
_entity_poly.pdbx_seq_one_letter_code
_entity_poly.pdbx_strand_id
1 'polypeptide(L)'
;YTLQRRQMVESTKESSSYASDIFSMIGTLFLFCFWPSFNAGTAYGDGRLRAIVNTYISISASVILTFTVSALVGKGKEEIIHIQNATLAGGVAVGTVADKNIGLFGAMIIGSLAGIISTLGYKYLLELLKKIRIHDTCGVHNLHGMPGVLSGLAGIVVASMPWRSYYHENLTHKCLSGGEHRTPGAQAGYQCAGLLLTLAMATVGGLVTGIVLRLPIFASPDNDSYFDDSLNWHVPQDFVAEDSALGSLIKNLLPNNIQLHEPPKQDANTIELVHENIPKQSMEAMARYSTQSATLPLSDLKNDRTQSTSLDESIQRL
;
A
#
# COMPACT_ATOMS: atom_id res chain seq x y z
N TYR A 1 -1.01 19.95 -23.99
CA TYR A 1 0.46 19.92 -23.92
C TYR A 1 0.88 18.76 -23.02
N THR A 2 0.61 17.54 -23.45
CA THR A 2 0.83 16.30 -22.67
C THR A 2 1.56 15.31 -23.57
N LEU A 3 2.37 14.41 -22.99
CA LEU A 3 3.06 13.33 -23.70
C LEU A 3 2.08 12.30 -24.30
N GLN A 4 0.83 12.36 -23.85
CA GLN A 4 -0.24 11.49 -24.26
C GLN A 4 -0.50 11.57 -25.77
N ARG A 5 -0.51 10.40 -26.40
CA ARG A 5 -0.92 10.20 -27.79
C ARG A 5 -2.26 9.52 -27.85
N ARG A 6 -3.00 9.74 -28.93
CA ARG A 6 -4.33 9.15 -29.12
C ARG A 6 -4.25 7.61 -29.10
N GLN A 7 -3.24 7.06 -29.74
CA GLN A 7 -3.07 5.62 -29.91
C GLN A 7 -2.71 4.90 -28.60
N MET A 8 -2.09 5.60 -27.64
CA MET A 8 -1.90 5.09 -26.28
C MET A 8 -3.26 4.84 -25.60
N VAL A 9 -4.19 5.80 -25.70
CA VAL A 9 -5.53 5.70 -25.07
C VAL A 9 -6.40 4.64 -25.72
N GLU A 10 -6.21 4.41 -27.02
CA GLU A 10 -6.98 3.45 -27.81
C GLU A 10 -6.31 2.06 -27.86
N SER A 11 -5.17 1.86 -27.19
CA SER A 11 -4.43 0.59 -27.25
C SER A 11 -5.20 -0.53 -26.57
N THR A 12 -5.39 -1.64 -27.29
CA THR A 12 -6.02 -2.85 -26.75
C THR A 12 -5.09 -3.66 -25.86
N LYS A 13 -3.78 -3.34 -25.84
CA LYS A 13 -2.76 -4.01 -25.02
C LYS A 13 -2.74 -3.52 -23.58
N GLU A 14 -3.44 -2.43 -23.27
CA GLU A 14 -3.65 -1.97 -21.89
C GLU A 14 -4.76 -2.79 -21.21
N SER A 15 -4.48 -4.07 -21.01
CA SER A 15 -5.38 -5.04 -20.38
C SER A 15 -4.62 -5.86 -19.33
N SER A 16 -5.36 -6.54 -18.45
CA SER A 16 -4.80 -7.50 -17.50
C SER A 16 -5.22 -8.92 -17.86
N SER A 17 -4.34 -9.87 -17.57
CA SER A 17 -4.64 -11.30 -17.51
C SER A 17 -4.63 -11.79 -16.06
N TYR A 18 -5.18 -12.98 -15.83
CA TYR A 18 -5.20 -13.60 -14.50
C TYR A 18 -3.81 -13.65 -13.86
N ALA A 19 -2.79 -14.05 -14.62
CA ALA A 19 -1.41 -14.11 -14.14
C ALA A 19 -0.88 -12.72 -13.74
N SER A 20 -1.07 -11.71 -14.60
CA SER A 20 -0.63 -10.34 -14.32
C SER A 20 -1.32 -9.74 -13.09
N ASP A 21 -2.59 -10.07 -12.87
CA ASP A 21 -3.36 -9.60 -11.72
C ASP A 21 -2.88 -10.23 -10.41
N ILE A 22 -2.52 -11.52 -10.44
CA ILE A 22 -1.89 -12.18 -9.29
C ILE A 22 -0.52 -11.54 -8.99
N PHE A 23 0.30 -11.26 -10.01
CA PHE A 23 1.57 -10.56 -9.82
C PHE A 23 1.39 -9.15 -9.24
N SER A 24 0.41 -8.39 -9.72
CA SER A 24 0.06 -7.06 -9.19
C SER A 24 -0.42 -7.14 -7.72
N MET A 25 -1.18 -8.18 -7.37
CA MET A 25 -1.59 -8.44 -5.99
C MET A 25 -0.40 -8.73 -5.05
N ILE A 26 0.66 -9.39 -5.52
CA ILE A 26 1.89 -9.53 -4.71
C ILE A 26 2.44 -8.15 -4.36
N GLY A 27 2.57 -7.25 -5.34
CA GLY A 27 3.00 -5.86 -5.11
C GLY A 27 2.10 -5.13 -4.11
N THR A 28 0.78 -5.29 -4.25
CA THR A 28 -0.23 -4.74 -3.35
C THR A 28 0.01 -5.19 -1.90
N LEU A 29 0.23 -6.48 -1.67
CA LEU A 29 0.46 -7.03 -0.33
C LEU A 29 1.78 -6.55 0.28
N PHE A 30 2.85 -6.46 -0.52
CA PHE A 30 4.12 -5.88 -0.05
C PHE A 30 3.93 -4.43 0.39
N LEU A 31 3.25 -3.61 -0.43
CA LEU A 31 2.95 -2.23 -0.08
C LEU A 31 2.11 -2.15 1.20
N PHE A 32 1.06 -2.96 1.31
CA PHE A 32 0.19 -3.01 2.49
C PHE A 32 0.99 -3.32 3.76
N CYS A 33 1.80 -4.39 3.74
CA CYS A 33 2.56 -4.85 4.90
C CYS A 33 3.62 -3.84 5.34
N PHE A 34 4.27 -3.14 4.40
CA PHE A 34 5.37 -2.22 4.70
C PHE A 34 4.94 -0.75 4.83
N TRP A 35 3.69 -0.40 4.52
CA TRP A 35 3.20 0.98 4.67
C TRP A 35 3.32 1.54 6.08
N PRO A 36 3.03 0.79 7.16
CA PRO A 36 3.23 1.27 8.53
C PRO A 36 4.68 1.70 8.79
N SER A 37 5.66 0.94 8.27
CA SER A 37 7.08 1.30 8.34
C SER A 37 7.39 2.54 7.52
N PHE A 38 6.81 2.67 6.32
CA PHE A 38 6.96 3.83 5.45
C PHE A 38 6.54 5.13 6.16
N ASN A 39 5.33 5.16 6.73
CA ASN A 39 4.81 6.33 7.44
C ASN A 39 5.52 6.58 8.79
N ALA A 40 6.12 5.55 9.40
CA ALA A 40 6.85 5.67 10.65
C ALA A 40 8.33 6.04 10.47
N GLY A 41 8.86 6.03 9.24
CA GLY A 41 10.30 6.15 8.95
C GLY A 41 10.93 7.44 9.49
N THR A 42 10.21 8.56 9.42
CA THR A 42 10.69 9.86 9.93
C THR A 42 10.14 10.20 11.33
N ALA A 43 9.44 9.27 11.98
CA ALA A 43 8.86 9.49 13.29
C ALA A 43 9.85 9.12 14.42
N TYR A 44 9.83 9.92 15.48
CA TYR A 44 10.72 9.78 16.64
C TYR A 44 9.93 9.52 17.92
N GLY A 45 10.56 8.82 18.87
CA GLY A 45 9.96 8.45 20.15
C GLY A 45 8.61 7.75 19.99
N ASP A 46 7.66 8.10 20.85
CA ASP A 46 6.30 7.54 20.83
C ASP A 46 5.53 7.77 19.52
N GLY A 47 5.96 8.75 18.72
CA GLY A 47 5.37 9.03 17.40
C GLY A 47 5.52 7.88 16.44
N ARG A 48 6.60 7.08 16.58
CA ARG A 48 6.88 5.94 15.70
C ARG A 48 5.85 4.82 15.85
N LEU A 49 5.58 4.41 17.10
CA LEU A 49 4.56 3.39 17.36
C LEU A 49 3.16 3.89 16.95
N ARG A 50 2.85 5.17 17.22
CA ARG A 50 1.59 5.78 16.75
C ARG A 50 1.47 5.76 15.23
N ALA A 51 2.53 6.11 14.51
CA ALA A 51 2.54 6.07 13.05
C ALA A 51 2.27 4.67 12.51
N ILE A 52 2.88 3.64 13.10
CA ILE A 52 2.63 2.24 12.74
C ILE A 52 1.15 1.89 12.96
N VAL A 53 0.62 2.14 14.17
CA VAL A 53 -0.74 1.77 14.55
C VAL A 53 -1.79 2.54 13.74
N ASN A 54 -1.67 3.86 13.63
CA ASN A 54 -2.60 4.69 12.85
C ASN A 54 -2.58 4.30 11.37
N THR A 55 -1.40 3.99 10.82
CA THR A 55 -1.30 3.55 9.42
C THR A 55 -1.97 2.21 9.20
N TYR A 56 -1.70 1.23 10.06
CA TYR A 56 -2.33 -0.09 9.99
C TYR A 56 -3.86 0.00 10.08
N ILE A 57 -4.38 0.75 11.04
CA ILE A 57 -5.83 0.91 11.23
C ILE A 57 -6.47 1.64 10.05
N SER A 58 -5.82 2.69 9.53
CA SER A 58 -6.32 3.43 8.36
C SER A 58 -6.35 2.55 7.11
N ILE A 59 -5.27 1.82 6.81
CA ILE A 59 -5.20 0.98 5.61
C ILE A 59 -6.17 -0.21 5.73
N SER A 60 -6.36 -0.81 6.92
CA SER A 60 -7.39 -1.83 7.14
C SER A 60 -8.81 -1.31 6.92
N ALA A 61 -9.13 -0.09 7.37
CA ALA A 61 -10.42 0.52 7.09
C ALA A 61 -10.62 0.79 5.59
N SER A 62 -9.56 1.25 4.91
CA SER A 62 -9.55 1.44 3.45
C SER A 62 -9.82 0.14 2.70
N VAL A 63 -9.25 -1.00 3.15
CA VAL A 63 -9.52 -2.33 2.59
C VAL A 63 -11.01 -2.64 2.66
N ILE A 64 -11.62 -2.60 3.85
CA ILE A 64 -13.02 -2.97 4.06
C ILE A 64 -13.93 -2.14 3.17
N LEU A 65 -13.73 -0.82 3.15
CA LEU A 65 -14.57 0.08 2.36
C LEU A 65 -14.30 -0.06 0.86
N THR A 66 -13.09 -0.37 0.44
CA THR A 66 -12.79 -0.65 -0.97
C THR A 66 -13.53 -1.88 -1.47
N PHE A 67 -13.47 -3.01 -0.75
CA PHE A 67 -14.23 -4.22 -1.11
C PHE A 67 -15.73 -3.93 -1.14
N THR A 68 -16.26 -3.26 -0.11
CA THR A 68 -17.68 -2.93 -0.01
C THR A 68 -18.14 -2.06 -1.17
N VAL A 69 -17.44 -0.94 -1.43
CA VAL A 69 -17.82 -0.01 -2.51
C VAL A 69 -17.62 -0.66 -3.88
N SER A 70 -16.54 -1.44 -4.06
CA SER A 70 -16.27 -2.18 -5.31
C SER A 70 -17.42 -3.10 -5.65
N ALA A 71 -17.88 -3.92 -4.70
CA ALA A 71 -19.03 -4.79 -4.88
C ALA A 71 -20.32 -3.99 -5.17
N LEU A 72 -20.55 -2.88 -4.45
CA LEU A 72 -21.75 -2.04 -4.67
C LEU A 72 -21.79 -1.45 -6.08
N VAL A 73 -20.69 -0.85 -6.56
CA VAL A 73 -20.64 -0.23 -7.90
C VAL A 73 -20.48 -1.28 -9.02
N GLY A 74 -20.00 -2.47 -8.69
CA GLY A 74 -19.86 -3.63 -9.56
C GLY A 74 -21.06 -4.59 -9.54
N LYS A 75 -22.19 -4.20 -8.94
CA LYS A 75 -23.43 -5.00 -8.88
C LYS A 75 -23.23 -6.40 -8.26
N GLY A 76 -22.47 -6.46 -7.18
CA GLY A 76 -22.17 -7.68 -6.44
C GLY A 76 -20.89 -8.39 -6.88
N LYS A 77 -20.10 -7.82 -7.80
CA LYS A 77 -18.78 -8.31 -8.18
C LYS A 77 -17.74 -7.23 -7.95
N GLU A 78 -16.62 -7.60 -7.34
CA GLU A 78 -15.48 -6.70 -7.14
C GLU A 78 -14.60 -6.64 -8.39
N GLU A 79 -14.12 -5.45 -8.72
CA GLU A 79 -13.11 -5.25 -9.75
C GLU A 79 -11.71 -5.36 -9.13
N ILE A 80 -10.85 -6.20 -9.71
CA ILE A 80 -9.51 -6.48 -9.16
C ILE A 80 -8.63 -5.22 -9.11
N ILE A 81 -8.76 -4.30 -10.07
CA ILE A 81 -8.05 -3.02 -10.09
C ILE A 81 -8.38 -2.16 -8.86
N HIS A 82 -9.62 -2.23 -8.34
CA HIS A 82 -9.96 -1.55 -7.09
C HIS A 82 -9.21 -2.19 -5.92
N ILE A 83 -9.16 -3.53 -5.88
CA ILE A 83 -8.55 -4.28 -4.79
C ILE A 83 -7.02 -4.09 -4.76
N GLN A 84 -6.37 -4.13 -5.92
CA GLN A 84 -4.92 -3.92 -6.04
C GLN A 84 -4.49 -2.52 -5.61
N ASN A 85 -5.34 -1.51 -5.81
CA ASN A 85 -4.93 -0.12 -5.63
C ASN A 85 -5.67 0.58 -4.49
N ALA A 86 -6.99 0.70 -4.54
CA ALA A 86 -7.76 1.52 -3.60
C ALA A 86 -7.71 1.00 -2.15
N THR A 87 -7.41 -0.28 -1.93
CA THR A 87 -7.15 -0.84 -0.59
C THR A 87 -5.98 -0.14 0.12
N LEU A 88 -5.03 0.38 -0.65
CA LEU A 88 -3.83 1.05 -0.16
C LEU A 88 -4.04 2.55 0.14
N ALA A 89 -5.15 3.13 -0.31
CA ALA A 89 -5.43 4.57 -0.22
C ALA A 89 -5.40 5.10 1.22
N GLY A 90 -5.82 4.29 2.21
CA GLY A 90 -5.74 4.65 3.62
C GLY A 90 -4.31 4.87 4.13
N GLY A 91 -3.32 4.17 3.57
CA GLY A 91 -1.90 4.36 3.89
C GLY A 91 -1.39 5.72 3.40
N VAL A 92 -1.82 6.14 2.21
CA VAL A 92 -1.54 7.47 1.66
C VAL A 92 -2.24 8.56 2.50
N ALA A 93 -3.54 8.40 2.74
CA ALA A 93 -4.36 9.44 3.34
C ALA A 93 -3.96 9.78 4.78
N VAL A 94 -3.48 8.81 5.56
CA VAL A 94 -3.07 9.06 6.95
C VAL A 94 -1.66 9.65 7.06
N GLY A 95 -0.85 9.64 6.00
CA GLY A 95 0.59 9.92 6.04
C GLY A 95 0.97 11.18 6.82
N THR A 96 0.35 12.33 6.52
CA THR A 96 0.64 13.63 7.17
C THR A 96 0.40 13.63 8.68
N VAL A 97 -0.52 12.78 9.16
CA VAL A 97 -0.98 12.76 10.56
C VAL A 97 -0.70 11.42 11.26
N ALA A 98 0.07 10.53 10.62
CA ALA A 98 0.29 9.18 11.11
C ALA A 98 0.92 9.16 12.51
N ASP A 99 1.93 10.00 12.77
CA ASP A 99 2.63 10.07 14.06
C ASP A 99 1.90 10.92 15.12
N LYS A 100 0.76 11.52 14.75
CA LYS A 100 -0.03 12.43 15.59
C LYS A 100 -1.11 11.69 16.38
N ASN A 101 -1.57 12.32 17.44
CA ASN A 101 -2.58 11.76 18.33
C ASN A 101 -4.00 11.96 17.77
N ILE A 102 -4.33 11.25 16.68
CA ILE A 102 -5.67 11.28 16.06
C ILE A 102 -6.61 10.20 16.62
N GLY A 103 -6.10 9.30 17.47
CA GLY A 103 -6.81 8.13 17.96
C GLY A 103 -7.16 7.11 16.87
N LEU A 104 -7.59 5.91 17.29
CA LEU A 104 -7.95 4.84 16.36
C LEU A 104 -9.14 5.21 15.47
N PHE A 105 -10.13 5.89 16.03
CA PHE A 105 -11.30 6.35 15.28
C PHE A 105 -10.94 7.38 14.21
N GLY A 106 -10.03 8.32 14.49
CA GLY A 106 -9.56 9.27 13.48
C GLY A 106 -8.88 8.58 12.31
N ALA A 107 -8.00 7.60 12.60
CA ALA A 107 -7.35 6.78 11.59
C ALA A 107 -8.36 5.98 10.74
N MET A 108 -9.35 5.33 11.38
CA MET A 108 -10.40 4.59 10.68
C MET A 108 -11.24 5.47 9.75
N ILE A 109 -11.61 6.68 10.20
CA ILE A 109 -12.40 7.62 9.38
C ILE A 109 -11.60 8.05 8.15
N ILE A 110 -10.34 8.45 8.33
CA ILE A 110 -9.46 8.86 7.22
C ILE A 110 -9.32 7.71 6.21
N GLY A 111 -9.03 6.50 6.69
CA GLY A 111 -8.89 5.32 5.85
C GLY A 111 -10.16 4.94 5.10
N SER A 112 -11.32 4.99 5.76
CA SER A 112 -12.62 4.71 5.17
C SER A 112 -12.95 5.69 4.03
N LEU A 113 -12.75 6.99 4.28
CA LEU A 113 -12.97 8.04 3.28
C LEU A 113 -12.02 7.86 2.07
N ALA A 114 -10.76 7.52 2.33
CA ALA A 114 -9.77 7.28 1.30
C ALA A 114 -10.15 6.08 0.41
N GLY A 115 -10.55 4.95 1.01
CA GLY A 115 -10.99 3.76 0.28
C GLY A 115 -12.22 4.04 -0.61
N ILE A 116 -13.20 4.78 -0.08
CA ILE A 116 -14.40 5.19 -0.85
C ILE A 116 -14.00 6.09 -2.02
N ILE A 117 -13.26 7.18 -1.75
CA ILE A 117 -12.87 8.18 -2.78
C ILE A 117 -12.01 7.52 -3.86
N SER A 118 -11.03 6.69 -3.48
CA SER A 118 -10.15 5.99 -4.42
C SER A 118 -10.96 5.01 -5.28
N THR A 119 -11.85 4.21 -4.69
CA THR A 119 -12.65 3.23 -5.45
C THR A 119 -13.60 3.91 -6.44
N LEU A 120 -14.29 4.98 -6.02
CA LEU A 120 -15.13 5.78 -6.92
C LEU A 120 -14.28 6.48 -7.99
N GLY A 121 -13.06 6.87 -7.66
CA GLY A 121 -12.08 7.41 -8.59
C GLY A 121 -11.76 6.43 -9.71
N TYR A 122 -11.39 5.19 -9.36
CA TYR A 122 -11.16 4.13 -10.36
C TYR A 122 -12.41 3.84 -11.21
N LYS A 123 -13.59 3.77 -10.58
CA LYS A 123 -14.82 3.43 -11.31
C LYS A 123 -15.30 4.52 -12.28
N TYR A 124 -15.21 5.79 -11.88
CA TYR A 124 -15.87 6.89 -12.59
C TYR A 124 -14.90 7.98 -13.06
N LEU A 125 -13.96 8.40 -12.20
CA LEU A 125 -13.06 9.50 -12.52
C LEU A 125 -12.03 9.09 -13.57
N LEU A 126 -11.48 7.88 -13.48
CA LEU A 126 -10.51 7.37 -14.43
C LEU A 126 -11.08 7.38 -15.87
N GLU A 127 -12.32 6.93 -16.03
CA GLU A 127 -13.02 6.96 -17.32
C GLU A 127 -13.34 8.38 -17.79
N LEU A 128 -13.62 9.32 -16.87
CA LEU A 128 -13.78 10.73 -17.21
C LEU A 128 -12.47 11.36 -17.67
N LEU A 129 -11.36 11.09 -16.99
CA LEU A 129 -10.02 11.58 -17.33
C LEU A 129 -9.60 11.09 -18.72
N LYS A 130 -9.84 9.81 -19.03
CA LYS A 130 -9.62 9.25 -20.37
C LYS A 130 -10.36 10.05 -21.45
N LYS A 131 -11.63 10.42 -21.23
CA LYS A 131 -12.43 11.22 -22.18
C LYS A 131 -11.88 12.62 -22.43
N ILE A 132 -11.28 13.25 -21.43
CA ILE A 132 -10.66 14.58 -21.58
C ILE A 132 -9.17 14.51 -21.96
N ARG A 133 -8.70 13.35 -22.43
CA ARG A 133 -7.30 13.11 -22.82
C ARG A 133 -6.34 13.41 -21.68
N ILE A 134 -6.61 12.82 -20.51
CA ILE A 134 -5.68 12.61 -19.41
C ILE A 134 -5.62 11.11 -19.16
N HIS A 135 -4.56 10.47 -19.66
CA HIS A 135 -4.35 9.04 -19.53
C HIS A 135 -3.50 8.74 -18.30
N ASP A 136 -4.04 7.92 -17.40
CA ASP A 136 -3.41 7.53 -16.14
C ASP A 136 -3.47 6.00 -16.05
N THR A 137 -2.44 5.33 -16.57
CA THR A 137 -2.38 3.88 -16.75
C THR A 137 -2.66 3.10 -15.46
N CYS A 138 -2.05 3.52 -14.33
CA CYS A 138 -2.25 2.85 -13.04
C CYS A 138 -3.33 3.51 -12.18
N GLY A 139 -3.96 4.59 -12.65
CA GLY A 139 -4.85 5.41 -11.83
C GLY A 139 -4.15 6.03 -10.63
N VAL A 140 -2.90 6.47 -10.76
CA VAL A 140 -2.12 7.07 -9.66
C VAL A 140 -2.80 8.30 -9.08
N HIS A 141 -3.63 9.00 -9.85
CA HIS A 141 -4.46 10.07 -9.32
C HIS A 141 -5.48 9.57 -8.28
N ASN A 142 -6.05 8.38 -8.48
CA ASN A 142 -7.05 7.79 -7.60
C ASN A 142 -6.44 7.24 -6.32
N LEU A 143 -5.25 6.65 -6.39
CA LEU A 143 -4.53 6.11 -5.24
C LEU A 143 -3.68 7.15 -4.49
N HIS A 144 -2.88 7.95 -5.21
CA HIS A 144 -1.94 8.89 -4.59
C HIS A 144 -2.45 10.33 -4.60
N GLY A 145 -3.02 10.78 -5.72
CA GLY A 145 -3.45 12.16 -5.91
C GLY A 145 -4.55 12.58 -4.92
N MET A 146 -5.76 12.02 -5.07
CA MET A 146 -6.90 12.39 -4.23
C MET A 146 -6.69 12.01 -2.75
N PRO A 147 -6.20 10.79 -2.40
CA PRO A 147 -5.89 10.46 -1.01
C PRO A 147 -4.75 11.30 -0.42
N GLY A 148 -3.79 11.75 -1.23
CA GLY A 148 -2.74 12.68 -0.81
C GLY A 148 -3.29 14.07 -0.46
N VAL A 149 -4.23 14.59 -1.26
CA VAL A 149 -4.96 15.83 -0.92
C VAL A 149 -5.77 15.65 0.36
N LEU A 150 -6.46 14.52 0.52
CA LEU A 150 -7.16 14.17 1.77
C LEU A 150 -6.19 14.16 2.97
N SER A 151 -4.96 13.67 2.79
CA SER A 151 -3.92 13.71 3.82
C SER A 151 -3.54 15.14 4.21
N GLY A 152 -3.36 16.03 3.24
CA GLY A 152 -3.09 17.44 3.50
C GLY A 152 -4.23 18.12 4.26
N LEU A 153 -5.48 17.83 3.88
CA LEU A 153 -6.68 18.33 4.58
C LEU A 153 -6.76 17.81 6.02
N ALA A 154 -6.50 16.51 6.24
CA ALA A 154 -6.41 15.95 7.59
C ALA A 154 -5.31 16.65 8.40
N GLY A 155 -4.16 16.93 7.79
CA GLY A 155 -3.07 17.73 8.38
C GLY A 155 -3.50 19.12 8.82
N ILE A 156 -4.26 19.84 7.99
CA ILE A 156 -4.81 21.17 8.33
C ILE A 156 -5.77 21.07 9.52
N VAL A 157 -6.67 20.09 9.51
CA VAL A 157 -7.65 19.88 10.58
C VAL A 157 -6.95 19.57 11.90
N VAL A 158 -6.05 18.58 11.93
CA VAL A 158 -5.34 18.22 13.17
C VAL A 158 -4.46 19.38 13.64
N ALA A 159 -3.88 20.18 12.74
CA ALA A 159 -3.08 21.36 13.11
C ALA A 159 -3.90 22.48 13.73
N SER A 160 -5.16 22.61 13.33
CA SER A 160 -6.07 23.59 13.90
C SER A 160 -6.56 23.23 15.31
N MET A 161 -6.41 21.97 15.73
CA MET A 161 -6.86 21.51 17.04
C MET A 161 -5.84 21.86 18.14
N PRO A 162 -6.29 22.37 19.30
CA PRO A 162 -5.42 22.57 20.45
C PRO A 162 -4.88 21.22 20.93
N TRP A 163 -3.57 21.14 21.15
CA TRP A 163 -2.93 19.93 21.67
C TRP A 163 -3.44 19.60 23.07
N ARG A 164 -3.90 18.36 23.28
CA ARG A 164 -4.23 17.82 24.60
C ARG A 164 -3.29 16.65 24.87
N SER A 165 -2.32 16.85 25.76
CA SER A 165 -1.50 15.75 26.28
C SER A 165 -2.40 14.85 27.15
N TYR A 166 -2.43 13.56 26.87
CA TYR A 166 -3.17 12.60 27.70
C TYR A 166 -2.43 12.26 29.01
N TYR A 167 -1.13 12.60 29.08
CA TYR A 167 -0.24 12.25 30.20
C TYR A 167 0.19 13.45 31.05
N HIS A 168 -0.11 14.69 30.62
CA HIS A 168 0.17 15.89 31.40
C HIS A 168 -1.04 16.82 31.34
N GLU A 169 -1.60 17.17 32.50
CA GLU A 169 -2.64 18.20 32.65
C GLU A 169 -2.18 19.59 32.18
N ASN A 170 -0.88 19.77 31.97
CA ASN A 170 -0.31 21.00 31.44
C ASN A 170 -0.30 20.97 29.90
N LEU A 171 -1.05 21.90 29.31
CA LEU A 171 -1.00 22.26 27.90
C LEU A 171 0.44 22.62 27.53
N THR A 172 1.20 21.70 26.96
CA THR A 172 2.48 22.06 26.35
C THR A 172 2.20 22.84 25.08
N HIS A 173 2.86 23.99 24.90
CA HIS A 173 2.78 24.85 23.70
C HIS A 173 3.28 24.18 22.41
N LYS A 174 3.57 22.87 22.44
CA LYS A 174 3.98 22.09 21.29
C LYS A 174 2.72 21.69 20.52
N CYS A 175 2.21 22.63 19.73
CA CYS A 175 1.32 22.33 18.61
C CYS A 175 2.02 21.33 17.67
N LEU A 176 1.24 20.73 16.76
CA LEU A 176 1.72 19.83 15.70
C LEU A 176 3.15 20.18 15.29
N SER A 177 4.10 19.27 15.56
CA SER A 177 5.53 19.47 15.29
C SER A 177 5.70 20.10 13.91
N GLY A 178 6.13 21.37 13.88
CA GLY A 178 6.08 22.18 12.66
C GLY A 178 6.47 23.65 12.85
N GLY A 179 6.35 24.20 14.05
CA GLY A 179 7.08 25.41 14.42
C GLY A 179 6.94 25.73 15.90
N GLU A 180 8.08 25.79 16.60
CA GLU A 180 8.12 26.39 17.93
C GLU A 180 7.43 27.75 17.89
N HIS A 181 6.61 28.05 18.90
CA HIS A 181 5.89 29.33 19.05
C HIS A 181 4.76 29.62 18.03
N ARG A 182 4.26 28.64 17.27
CA ARG A 182 3.08 28.84 16.39
C ARG A 182 1.77 28.57 17.10
N THR A 183 0.76 29.38 16.82
CA THR A 183 -0.64 29.08 17.19
C THR A 183 -1.19 27.94 16.33
N PRO A 184 -2.23 27.20 16.79
CA PRO A 184 -2.88 26.18 15.97
C PRO A 184 -3.37 26.72 14.62
N GLY A 185 -3.98 27.92 14.61
CA GLY A 185 -4.40 28.57 13.38
C GLY A 185 -3.25 28.89 12.44
N ALA A 186 -2.11 29.37 12.96
CA ALA A 186 -0.92 29.61 12.16
C ALA A 186 -0.36 28.30 11.57
N GLN A 187 -0.27 27.23 12.37
CA GLN A 187 0.22 25.94 11.90
C GLN A 187 -0.69 25.33 10.83
N ALA A 188 -2.02 25.44 10.99
CA ALA A 188 -2.99 25.03 9.96
C ALA A 188 -2.81 25.84 8.66
N GLY A 189 -2.54 27.15 8.78
CA GLY A 189 -2.19 28.00 7.64
C GLY A 189 -0.93 27.53 6.90
N TYR A 190 0.12 27.15 7.63
CA TYR A 190 1.34 26.58 7.03
C TYR A 190 1.10 25.22 6.36
N GLN A 191 0.27 24.35 6.94
CA GLN A 191 -0.11 23.08 6.29
C GLN A 191 -0.87 23.33 4.98
N CYS A 192 -1.77 24.30 4.97
CA CYS A 192 -2.49 24.71 3.76
C CYS A 192 -1.54 25.27 2.69
N ALA A 193 -0.65 26.19 3.08
CA ALA A 193 0.36 26.74 2.19
C ALA A 193 1.28 25.64 1.61
N GLY A 194 1.70 24.68 2.44
CA GLY A 194 2.51 23.54 2.01
C GLY A 194 1.78 22.64 0.99
N LEU A 195 0.50 22.36 1.20
CA LEU A 195 -0.32 21.60 0.25
C LEU A 195 -0.44 22.33 -1.10
N LEU A 196 -0.79 23.62 -1.09
CA LEU A 196 -0.93 24.42 -2.31
C LEU A 196 0.41 24.55 -3.06
N LEU A 197 1.51 24.77 -2.33
CA LEU A 197 2.84 24.83 -2.92
C LEU A 197 3.24 23.50 -3.56
N THR A 198 2.95 22.38 -2.90
CA THR A 198 3.22 21.04 -3.43
C THR A 198 2.46 20.79 -4.73
N LEU A 199 1.18 21.14 -4.79
CA LEU A 199 0.36 21.02 -6.00
C LEU A 199 0.88 21.91 -7.13
N ALA A 200 1.27 23.15 -6.83
CA ALA A 200 1.84 24.07 -7.80
C ALA A 200 3.16 23.53 -8.37
N MET A 201 4.08 23.10 -7.50
CA MET A 201 5.38 22.54 -7.90
C MET A 201 5.22 21.25 -8.71
N ALA A 202 4.34 20.35 -8.30
CA ALA A 202 4.06 19.11 -9.04
C ALA A 202 3.47 19.39 -10.43
N THR A 203 2.54 20.34 -10.53
CA THR A 203 1.92 20.72 -11.81
C THR A 203 2.92 21.37 -12.75
N VAL A 204 3.65 22.38 -12.28
CA VAL A 204 4.64 23.09 -13.10
C VAL A 204 5.79 22.16 -13.48
N GLY A 205 6.35 21.42 -12.51
CA GLY A 205 7.43 20.47 -12.75
C GLY A 205 7.02 19.36 -13.73
N GLY A 206 5.81 18.80 -13.56
CA GLY A 206 5.26 17.79 -14.46
C GLY A 206 5.05 18.31 -15.88
N LEU A 207 4.53 19.53 -16.05
CA LEU A 207 4.37 20.16 -17.37
C LEU A 207 5.71 20.42 -18.05
N VAL A 208 6.69 20.99 -17.33
CA VAL A 208 8.04 21.23 -17.86
C VAL A 208 8.69 19.91 -18.26
N THR A 209 8.62 18.89 -17.41
CA THR A 209 9.15 17.55 -17.69
C THR A 209 8.47 16.95 -18.92
N GLY A 210 7.15 17.05 -19.03
CA GLY A 210 6.40 16.58 -20.19
C GLY A 210 6.76 17.30 -21.49
N ILE A 211 7.09 18.60 -21.44
CA ILE A 211 7.59 19.34 -22.61
C ILE A 211 8.99 18.85 -23.01
N VAL A 212 9.89 18.68 -22.04
CA VAL A 212 11.26 18.20 -22.28
C VAL A 212 11.25 16.79 -22.89
N LEU A 213 10.46 15.88 -22.32
CA LEU A 213 10.34 14.50 -22.81
C LEU A 213 9.68 14.40 -24.20
N ARG A 214 9.05 15.49 -24.68
CA ARG A 214 8.48 15.55 -26.03
C ARG A 214 9.50 15.95 -27.09
N LEU A 215 10.70 16.38 -26.70
CA LEU A 215 11.75 16.73 -27.65
C LEU A 215 12.14 15.49 -28.49
N PRO A 216 12.40 15.65 -29.79
CA PRO A 216 12.64 14.54 -30.72
C PRO A 216 13.97 13.79 -30.48
N ILE A 217 14.74 14.20 -29.48
CA ILE A 217 15.95 13.53 -29.02
C ILE A 217 15.64 12.29 -28.16
N PHE A 218 14.43 12.21 -27.61
CA PHE A 218 13.98 11.05 -26.84
C PHE A 218 13.18 10.10 -27.73
N ALA A 219 13.48 8.81 -27.62
CA ALA A 219 12.73 7.77 -28.31
C ALA A 219 11.27 7.80 -27.86
N SER A 220 10.34 7.87 -28.82
CA SER A 220 8.92 7.63 -28.58
C SER A 220 8.55 6.32 -29.25
N PRO A 221 7.78 5.43 -28.59
CA PRO A 221 7.25 4.24 -29.24
C PRO A 221 6.43 4.63 -30.47
N ASP A 222 6.50 3.80 -31.51
CA ASP A 222 5.61 3.92 -32.67
C ASP A 222 4.16 3.67 -32.24
N ASN A 223 3.21 4.20 -33.01
CA ASN A 223 1.82 4.37 -32.61
C ASN A 223 1.12 3.07 -32.11
N ASP A 224 1.50 1.88 -32.60
CA ASP A 224 0.85 0.60 -32.25
C ASP A 224 1.61 -0.22 -31.20
N SER A 225 2.61 0.38 -30.58
CA SER A 225 3.60 -0.31 -29.76
C SER A 225 3.50 0.01 -28.26
N TYR A 226 2.50 0.78 -27.85
CA TYR A 226 2.22 1.03 -26.44
C TYR A 226 1.84 -0.25 -25.70
N PHE A 227 2.39 -0.43 -24.49
CA PHE A 227 2.17 -1.59 -23.61
C PHE A 227 2.65 -2.91 -24.24
N ASP A 228 3.70 -2.87 -25.05
CA ASP A 228 4.30 -4.03 -25.70
C ASP A 228 5.78 -4.20 -25.31
N ASP A 229 6.07 -5.24 -24.52
CA ASP A 229 7.43 -5.52 -24.06
C ASP A 229 8.38 -5.92 -25.20
N SER A 230 7.88 -6.43 -26.32
CA SER A 230 8.71 -6.92 -27.43
C SER A 230 9.55 -5.84 -28.12
N LEU A 231 9.21 -4.56 -27.92
CA LEU A 231 10.03 -3.44 -28.41
C LEU A 231 11.37 -3.32 -27.68
N ASN A 232 11.37 -3.64 -26.38
CA ASN A 232 12.49 -3.38 -25.49
C ASN A 232 13.20 -4.68 -25.07
N TRP A 233 12.52 -5.81 -25.21
CA TRP A 233 12.98 -7.10 -24.69
C TRP A 233 12.90 -8.20 -25.75
N HIS A 234 13.85 -9.14 -25.68
CA HIS A 234 13.70 -10.42 -26.36
C HIS A 234 12.68 -11.27 -25.59
N VAL A 235 11.49 -11.39 -26.18
CA VAL A 235 10.39 -12.12 -25.56
C VAL A 235 10.44 -13.62 -25.90
N PRO A 236 10.01 -14.51 -24.99
CA PRO A 236 9.85 -15.94 -25.28
C PRO A 236 8.93 -16.20 -26.48
N GLN A 237 9.09 -17.35 -27.14
CA GLN A 237 8.26 -17.67 -28.33
C GLN A 237 6.78 -17.89 -28.00
N ASP A 238 6.48 -18.29 -26.77
CA ASP A 238 5.14 -18.42 -26.19
C ASP A 238 4.61 -17.10 -25.59
N PHE A 239 5.36 -16.01 -25.73
CA PHE A 239 4.90 -14.65 -25.48
C PHE A 239 3.95 -14.21 -26.60
N VAL A 240 2.83 -14.91 -26.73
CA VAL A 240 1.76 -14.54 -27.62
C VAL A 240 0.76 -13.75 -26.78
N ALA A 241 0.51 -12.50 -27.16
CA ALA A 241 -0.61 -11.74 -26.58
C ALA A 241 -1.87 -12.59 -26.73
N GLU A 242 -2.48 -12.98 -25.60
CA GLU A 242 -3.65 -13.88 -25.53
C GLU A 242 -4.80 -13.44 -26.46
N ASP A 243 -4.84 -12.16 -26.83
CA ASP A 243 -5.86 -11.54 -27.67
C ASP A 243 -5.55 -11.54 -29.19
N SER A 244 -4.43 -12.10 -29.63
CA SER A 244 -4.15 -12.22 -31.08
C SER A 244 -4.92 -13.39 -31.69
N ALA A 245 -5.45 -13.20 -32.90
CA ALA A 245 -6.11 -14.26 -33.67
C ALA A 245 -5.19 -15.49 -33.88
N LEU A 246 -3.87 -15.28 -33.87
CA LEU A 246 -2.86 -16.33 -33.92
C LEU A 246 -2.76 -17.08 -32.58
N GLY A 247 -2.85 -16.39 -31.44
CA GLY A 247 -2.88 -17.01 -30.11
C GLY A 247 -4.12 -17.88 -29.89
N SER A 248 -5.29 -17.42 -30.33
CA SER A 248 -6.51 -18.23 -30.28
C SER A 248 -6.45 -19.42 -31.25
N LEU A 249 -5.86 -19.23 -32.43
CA LEU A 249 -5.64 -20.31 -33.41
C LEU A 249 -4.65 -21.36 -32.88
N ILE A 250 -3.53 -20.95 -32.28
CA ILE A 250 -2.53 -21.84 -31.68
C ILE A 250 -3.15 -22.62 -30.51
N LYS A 251 -3.95 -21.98 -29.66
CA LYS A 251 -4.66 -22.64 -28.55
C LYS A 251 -5.69 -23.66 -29.04
N ASN A 252 -6.31 -23.41 -30.19
CA ASN A 252 -7.24 -24.35 -30.83
C ASN A 252 -6.54 -25.46 -31.63
N LEU A 253 -5.28 -25.25 -32.05
CA LEU A 253 -4.47 -26.19 -32.82
C LEU A 253 -3.57 -27.07 -31.96
N LEU A 254 -3.22 -26.65 -30.75
CA LEU A 254 -2.52 -27.48 -29.76
C LEU A 254 -3.56 -28.33 -29.01
N PRO A 255 -3.57 -29.66 -29.17
CA PRO A 255 -4.46 -30.51 -28.39
C PRO A 255 -4.11 -30.43 -26.90
N ASN A 256 -5.13 -30.49 -26.03
CA ASN A 256 -5.09 -30.49 -24.55
C ASN A 256 -4.28 -31.66 -23.90
N ASN A 257 -3.22 -32.16 -24.54
CA ASN A 257 -2.50 -33.36 -24.10
C ASN A 257 -1.27 -33.08 -23.23
N ILE A 258 -1.14 -31.88 -22.65
CA ILE A 258 -0.39 -31.74 -21.41
C ILE A 258 -1.42 -31.62 -20.29
N GLN A 259 -1.97 -32.78 -19.89
CA GLN A 259 -2.61 -32.88 -18.58
C GLN A 259 -1.51 -32.73 -17.53
N LEU A 260 -1.36 -31.54 -16.95
CA LEU A 260 -0.94 -31.50 -15.56
C LEU A 260 -2.02 -32.26 -14.80
N HIS A 261 -1.61 -33.34 -14.13
CA HIS A 261 -2.50 -34.21 -13.38
C HIS A 261 -3.27 -33.34 -12.37
N GLU A 262 -4.52 -32.99 -12.68
CA GLU A 262 -5.40 -32.41 -11.68
C GLU A 262 -5.59 -33.48 -10.60
N PRO A 263 -5.34 -33.18 -9.32
CA PRO A 263 -5.75 -34.09 -8.27
C PRO A 263 -7.28 -34.23 -8.33
N PRO A 264 -7.82 -35.41 -8.03
CA PRO A 264 -9.25 -35.65 -8.15
C PRO A 264 -10.02 -34.63 -7.31
N LYS A 265 -11.13 -34.13 -7.88
CA LYS A 265 -12.07 -33.26 -7.16
C LYS A 265 -12.48 -33.93 -5.86
N GLN A 266 -12.03 -33.39 -4.73
CA GLN A 266 -12.57 -33.73 -3.42
C GLN A 266 -13.98 -33.16 -3.36
N ASP A 267 -14.97 -34.05 -3.26
CA ASP A 267 -16.32 -33.67 -2.86
C ASP A 267 -16.24 -32.98 -1.49
N ALA A 268 -16.80 -31.78 -1.39
CA ALA A 268 -16.70 -30.89 -0.23
C ALA A 268 -17.36 -31.42 1.07
N ASN A 269 -17.72 -32.71 1.15
CA ASN A 269 -18.41 -33.32 2.29
C ASN A 269 -17.71 -34.57 2.86
N THR A 270 -16.46 -34.88 2.49
CA THR A 270 -15.72 -35.98 3.11
C THR A 270 -14.46 -35.46 3.79
N ILE A 271 -14.49 -35.32 5.11
CA ILE A 271 -13.28 -35.13 5.92
C ILE A 271 -12.58 -36.49 5.99
N GLU A 272 -11.57 -36.72 5.16
CA GLU A 272 -10.58 -37.76 5.46
C GLU A 272 -9.69 -37.24 6.60
N LEU A 273 -9.88 -37.81 7.78
CA LEU A 273 -8.94 -37.67 8.89
C LEU A 273 -7.66 -38.40 8.47
N VAL A 274 -6.67 -37.63 7.99
CA VAL A 274 -5.29 -38.12 7.86
C VAL A 274 -4.80 -38.41 9.27
N HIS A 275 -4.85 -39.69 9.66
CA HIS A 275 -4.25 -40.16 10.89
C HIS A 275 -2.74 -40.15 10.71
N GLU A 276 -2.12 -39.01 11.04
CA GLU A 276 -0.66 -38.89 11.03
C GLU A 276 -0.11 -39.80 12.14
N ASN A 277 0.43 -40.96 11.75
CA ASN A 277 1.15 -41.84 12.67
C ASN A 277 2.51 -41.21 13.00
N ILE A 278 2.49 -40.25 13.93
CA ILE A 278 3.69 -39.69 14.53
C ILE A 278 4.38 -40.82 15.31
N PRO A 279 5.66 -41.14 15.03
CA PRO A 279 6.40 -42.11 15.81
C PRO A 279 6.47 -41.67 17.29
N LYS A 280 5.98 -42.52 18.20
CA LYS A 280 5.91 -42.27 19.66
C LYS A 280 7.22 -41.80 20.32
N GLN A 281 8.37 -41.96 19.65
CA GLN A 281 9.66 -41.46 20.14
C GLN A 281 9.82 -39.93 20.07
N SER A 282 9.06 -39.22 19.23
CA SER A 282 9.20 -37.77 19.07
C SER A 282 8.42 -36.93 20.10
N MET A 283 7.32 -37.46 20.65
CA MET A 283 6.53 -36.78 21.69
C MET A 283 7.20 -36.84 23.07
N GLU A 284 7.92 -37.92 23.38
CA GLU A 284 8.69 -38.01 24.63
C GLU A 284 9.89 -37.06 24.65
N ALA A 285 10.47 -36.72 23.50
CA ALA A 285 11.57 -35.77 23.40
C ALA A 285 11.11 -34.32 23.65
N MET A 286 9.94 -33.92 23.13
CA MET A 286 9.38 -32.59 23.40
C MET A 286 8.88 -32.43 24.84
N ALA A 287 8.30 -33.47 25.44
CA ALA A 287 7.83 -33.42 26.83
C ALA A 287 9.00 -33.30 27.84
N ARG A 288 10.16 -33.88 27.53
CA ARG A 288 11.38 -33.75 28.36
C ARG A 288 12.01 -32.35 28.27
N TYR A 289 11.91 -31.67 27.13
CA TYR A 289 12.43 -30.30 26.99
C TYR A 289 11.56 -29.27 27.72
N SER A 290 10.24 -29.46 27.72
CA SER A 290 9.30 -28.58 28.43
C SER A 290 9.35 -28.73 29.96
N THR A 291 9.76 -29.88 30.49
CA THR A 291 9.83 -30.12 31.94
C THR A 291 11.16 -29.70 32.56
N GLN A 292 12.25 -29.59 31.79
CA GLN A 292 13.55 -29.13 32.29
C GLN A 292 13.68 -27.61 32.41
N SER A 293 12.80 -26.82 31.74
CA SER A 293 12.83 -25.35 31.80
C SER A 293 11.97 -24.75 32.92
N ALA A 294 11.24 -25.58 33.69
CA ALA A 294 10.26 -25.13 34.68
C ALA A 294 10.68 -25.30 36.15
N THR A 295 11.94 -25.64 36.45
CA THR A 295 12.44 -25.74 37.83
C THR A 295 13.80 -25.07 38.00
N LEU A 296 13.80 -23.75 38.12
CA LEU A 296 14.86 -23.01 38.81
C LEU A 296 14.23 -22.37 40.07
N PRO A 297 14.75 -22.64 41.28
CA PRO A 297 14.22 -22.06 42.50
C PRO A 297 14.53 -20.55 42.57
N LEU A 298 13.55 -19.79 43.08
CA LEU A 298 13.53 -18.32 43.16
C LEU A 298 14.53 -17.68 44.15
N SER A 299 15.59 -18.40 44.55
CA SER A 299 16.58 -17.91 45.53
C SER A 299 17.80 -17.20 44.94
N ASP A 300 18.04 -17.27 43.63
CA ASP A 300 19.30 -16.76 43.04
C ASP A 300 19.18 -15.42 42.28
N LEU A 301 18.00 -14.79 42.24
CA LEU A 301 17.77 -13.52 41.51
C LEU A 301 18.14 -12.24 42.28
N LYS A 302 18.94 -12.32 43.35
CA LYS A 302 19.29 -11.13 44.17
C LYS A 302 20.72 -10.59 44.04
N ASN A 303 21.57 -11.16 43.19
CA ASN A 303 22.97 -10.70 43.09
C ASN A 303 23.41 -10.12 41.73
N ASP A 304 22.51 -9.93 40.77
CA ASP A 304 22.91 -9.51 39.41
C ASP A 304 22.76 -8.01 39.10
N ARG A 305 22.56 -7.17 40.14
CA ARG A 305 22.43 -5.70 39.99
C ARG A 305 23.74 -4.92 40.08
N THR A 306 24.88 -5.59 40.18
CA THR A 306 26.20 -4.93 40.34
C THR A 306 27.18 -5.22 39.21
N GLN A 307 26.82 -6.01 38.19
CA GLN A 307 27.67 -6.23 37.01
C GLN A 307 27.22 -5.49 35.74
N SER A 308 25.99 -4.98 35.67
CA SER A 308 25.52 -4.25 34.48
C SER A 308 26.06 -2.80 34.38
N THR A 309 26.74 -2.29 35.40
CA THR A 309 27.32 -0.94 35.41
C THR A 309 28.77 -0.87 34.92
N SER A 310 29.44 -2.01 34.70
CA SER A 310 30.83 -2.03 34.19
C SER A 310 30.96 -2.32 32.69
N LEU A 311 29.91 -2.85 32.06
CA LEU A 311 29.90 -3.09 30.60
C LEU A 311 29.60 -1.83 29.78
N ASP A 312 28.95 -0.82 30.39
CA ASP A 312 28.50 0.38 29.68
C ASP A 312 29.63 1.44 29.51
N GLU A 313 30.70 1.37 30.30
CA GLU A 313 31.86 2.28 30.17
C GLU A 313 32.88 1.83 29.12
N SER A 314 32.84 0.58 28.67
CA SER A 314 33.81 0.05 27.69
C SER A 314 33.36 0.16 26.23
N ILE A 315 32.09 0.53 25.98
CA ILE A 315 31.54 0.70 24.63
C ILE A 315 31.62 2.18 24.16
N GLN A 316 31.91 3.15 25.04
CA GLN A 316 32.12 4.55 24.65
C GLN A 316 33.57 4.90 24.22
N ARG A 317 34.45 3.91 24.03
CA ARG A 317 35.86 4.14 23.59
C ARG A 317 36.29 3.31 22.38
N LEU A 318 35.38 3.02 21.46
CA LEU A 318 35.65 2.57 20.09
C LEU A 318 34.83 3.41 19.10
#